data_AF-A0A2V7NPY5-F1
#
_entry.id   AF-A0A2V7NPY5-F1
#
_cell.length_a   1.000
_cell.length_b   1.000
_cell.length_c   1.000
_cell.angle_alpha   90.00
_cell.angle_beta   90.00
_cell.angle_gamma   90.00
#
_symmetry.space_group_name_H-M   'P 1'
#
loop_
_entity.id
_entity.type
_entity.pdbx_description
1 polymer ?
#
loop_
_entity_poly.entity_id
_entity_poly.type
_entity_poly.pdbx_seq_one_letter_code
_entity_poly.pdbx_strand_id
1 'polypeptide(L)'
;MIGSGIDWSVRKSFDSLRVELLEGTVAVYCRLDTRVIPRDALGPVAGFLNPMEPLRIAGPLSIERPGIGRFKVQELTLRGIAFPGPVVAQLAQRIAGADSTGAVPLRVSPSFTDVAIHPTGIVLYRTKRGKS
;
A
#
# COMPACT_ATOMS: atom_id res chain seq x y z
N MET A 1 1.17 -15.29 -5.26
CA MET A 1 -0.12 -14.66 -4.90
C MET A 1 0.14 -13.22 -4.53
N ILE A 2 -0.50 -12.26 -5.20
CA ILE A 2 -0.53 -10.87 -4.72
C ILE A 2 -1.25 -10.89 -3.36
N GLY A 3 -0.64 -10.35 -2.32
CA GLY A 3 -1.24 -10.25 -0.97
C GLY A 3 -0.84 -11.32 0.05
N SER A 4 0.16 -12.18 -0.20
CA SER A 4 0.63 -13.18 0.80
C SER A 4 1.41 -12.60 1.99
N GLY A 5 1.67 -11.29 2.00
CA GLY A 5 2.39 -10.60 3.08
C GLY A 5 1.60 -9.52 3.81
N ILE A 6 0.31 -9.32 3.47
CA ILE A 6 -0.58 -8.37 4.15
C ILE A 6 -1.21 -9.08 5.35
N ASP A 7 -1.21 -8.43 6.51
CA ASP A 7 -1.79 -8.94 7.75
C ASP A 7 -3.21 -9.50 7.53
N TRP A 8 -3.53 -10.63 8.16
CA TRP A 8 -4.80 -11.35 7.98
C TRP A 8 -6.03 -10.51 8.34
N SER A 9 -5.91 -9.55 9.27
CA SER A 9 -6.99 -8.61 9.62
C SER A 9 -7.28 -7.61 8.50
N VAL A 10 -6.27 -7.20 7.73
CA VAL A 10 -6.37 -6.25 6.61
C VAL A 10 -7.03 -6.90 5.39
N ARG A 11 -6.89 -8.22 5.20
CA ARG A 11 -7.58 -8.96 4.13
C ARG A 11 -9.09 -8.93 4.22
N LYS A 12 -9.67 -8.83 5.43
CA LYS A 12 -11.13 -8.77 5.60
C LYS A 12 -11.73 -7.40 5.26
N SER A 13 -10.91 -6.35 5.24
CA SER A 13 -11.35 -4.98 4.96
C SER A 13 -11.36 -4.63 3.46
N PHE A 14 -10.77 -5.48 2.61
CA PHE A 14 -10.65 -5.25 1.17
C PHE A 14 -11.32 -6.39 0.38
N ASP A 15 -12.49 -6.10 -0.18
CA ASP A 15 -13.29 -7.06 -0.96
C ASP A 15 -12.71 -7.31 -2.38
N SER A 16 -11.98 -6.33 -2.93
CA SER A 16 -11.26 -6.45 -4.20
C SER A 16 -9.96 -5.63 -4.17
N LEU A 17 -8.93 -6.12 -4.87
CA LEU A 17 -7.62 -5.46 -5.01
C LEU A 17 -7.22 -5.44 -6.48
N ARG A 18 -7.07 -4.24 -7.05
CA ARG A 18 -6.45 -4.02 -8.36
C ARG A 18 -5.15 -3.27 -8.16
N VAL A 19 -4.09 -3.76 -8.79
CA VAL A 19 -2.78 -3.13 -8.77
C VAL A 19 -2.53 -2.47 -10.12
N GLU A 20 -2.06 -1.23 -10.10
CA GLU A 20 -1.60 -0.48 -11.26
C GLU A 20 -0.13 -0.11 -11.03
N LEU A 21 0.68 -0.30 -12.07
CA LEU A 21 2.09 0.08 -12.05
C LEU A 21 2.22 1.46 -12.66
N LEU A 22 2.96 2.31 -11.98
CA LEU A 22 3.32 3.65 -12.41
C LEU A 22 4.85 3.74 -12.43
N GLU A 23 5.41 4.82 -12.96
CA GLU A 23 6.85 5.00 -12.91
C GLU A 23 7.31 5.15 -11.46
N GLY A 24 8.16 4.23 -11.00
CA GLY A 24 8.71 4.20 -9.65
C GLY A 24 7.71 3.95 -8.51
N THR A 25 6.43 3.76 -8.81
CA THR A 25 5.36 3.69 -7.80
C THR A 25 4.32 2.62 -8.13
N VAL A 26 3.66 2.11 -7.10
CA VAL A 26 2.53 1.18 -7.22
C VAL A 26 1.29 1.89 -6.71
N ALA A 27 0.20 1.81 -7.48
CA ALA A 27 -1.12 2.19 -7.02
C ALA A 27 -1.96 0.94 -6.76
N VAL A 28 -2.64 0.91 -5.62
CA VAL A 28 -3.53 -0.15 -5.19
C VAL A 28 -4.92 0.42 -5.07
N TYR A 29 -5.86 -0.13 -5.83
CA TYR A 29 -7.27 0.19 -5.76
C TYR A 29 -8.01 -0.90 -5.01
N CYS A 30 -8.83 -0.50 -4.07
CA CYS A 30 -9.64 -1.40 -3.26
C CYS A 30 -10.92 -0.73 -2.79
N ARG A 31 -11.82 -1.51 -2.19
CA ARG A 31 -12.97 -0.97 -1.47
C ARG A 31 -12.69 -1.06 0.02
N LEU A 32 -12.84 0.06 0.72
CA LEU A 32 -12.58 0.19 2.14
C LEU A 32 -13.89 0.35 2.90
N ASP A 33 -14.01 -0.37 4.02
CA ASP A 33 -15.05 -0.10 5.01
C ASP A 33 -14.78 1.25 5.70
N THR A 34 -15.60 2.26 5.44
CA THR A 34 -15.35 3.63 5.93
C THR A 34 -15.42 3.75 7.45
N ARG A 35 -15.99 2.76 8.15
CA ARG A 35 -16.04 2.72 9.61
C ARG A 35 -14.65 2.54 10.26
N VAL A 36 -13.65 2.09 9.50
CA VAL A 36 -12.27 1.97 9.99
C VAL A 36 -11.51 3.29 9.92
N ILE A 37 -12.04 4.30 9.20
CA ILE A 37 -11.47 5.64 9.16
C ILE A 37 -12.07 6.45 10.32
N PRO A 38 -11.25 7.11 11.15
CA PRO A 38 -11.77 7.93 12.22
C PRO A 38 -12.46 9.20 11.65
N ARG A 39 -13.59 9.58 12.24
CA ARG A 39 -14.50 10.60 11.68
C ARG A 39 -13.87 11.98 11.56
N ASP A 40 -12.92 12.30 12.43
CA ASP A 40 -12.11 13.52 12.41
C ASP A 40 -11.19 13.59 11.17
N ALA A 41 -10.64 12.45 10.71
CA ALA A 41 -9.84 12.38 9.50
C ALA A 41 -10.67 12.54 8.22
N LEU A 42 -11.98 12.24 8.28
CA LEU A 42 -12.92 12.42 7.18
C LEU A 42 -13.51 13.83 7.12
N GLY A 43 -13.44 14.60 8.22
CA GLY A 43 -13.99 15.96 8.26
C GLY A 43 -15.49 16.01 7.90
N PRO A 44 -15.97 17.13 7.31
CA PRO A 44 -17.39 17.33 6.99
C PRO A 44 -17.98 16.29 6.03
N VAL A 45 -17.15 15.58 5.26
CA VAL A 45 -17.63 14.60 4.27
C VAL A 45 -17.99 13.25 4.89
N ALA A 46 -17.70 13.03 6.19
CA ALA A 46 -18.01 11.77 6.88
C ALA A 46 -19.48 11.35 6.78
N GLY A 47 -20.42 12.32 6.72
CA GLY A 47 -21.85 12.07 6.59
C GLY A 47 -22.33 11.67 5.20
N PHE A 48 -21.46 11.81 4.18
CA PHE A 48 -21.79 11.54 2.77
C PHE A 48 -21.14 10.28 2.21
N LEU A 49 -20.45 9.51 3.07
CA LEU A 49 -19.79 8.28 2.70
C LEU A 49 -20.71 7.08 2.88
N ASN A 50 -20.66 6.18 1.91
CA ASN A 50 -21.24 4.85 2.02
C ASN A 50 -20.39 3.97 2.95
N PRO A 51 -20.93 2.84 3.45
CA PRO A 51 -20.16 1.90 4.24
C PRO A 51 -18.93 1.36 3.51
N MET A 52 -18.99 1.20 2.18
CA MET A 52 -17.88 0.67 1.37
C MET A 52 -17.53 1.64 0.23
N GLU A 53 -16.40 2.32 0.35
CA GLU A 53 -15.99 3.36 -0.59
C GLU A 53 -14.74 2.97 -1.39
N PRO A 54 -14.63 3.40 -2.67
CA PRO A 54 -13.42 3.22 -3.47
C PRO A 54 -12.24 3.98 -2.86
N LEU A 55 -11.18 3.25 -2.56
CA LEU A 55 -9.91 3.74 -2.04
C LEU A 55 -8.80 3.48 -3.07
N ARG A 56 -7.94 4.47 -3.28
CA ARG A 56 -6.66 4.34 -3.97
C ARG A 56 -5.54 4.67 -2.99
N ILE A 57 -4.54 3.81 -2.91
CA ILE A 57 -3.32 4.01 -2.13
C ILE A 57 -2.15 3.96 -3.10
N ALA A 58 -1.24 4.92 -3.06
CA ALA A 58 -0.07 4.89 -3.94
C ALA A 58 1.23 5.32 -3.24
N GLY A 59 2.34 4.84 -3.80
CA GLY A 59 3.69 5.20 -3.38
C GLY A 59 4.75 4.21 -3.85
N PRO A 60 6.02 4.45 -3.51
CA PRO A 60 7.12 3.61 -3.95
C PRO A 60 7.15 2.27 -3.20
N LEU A 61 7.62 1.24 -3.89
CA LEU A 61 8.00 -0.04 -3.32
C LEU A 61 9.52 -0.17 -3.40
N SER A 62 10.17 -0.51 -2.29
CA SER A 62 11.60 -0.79 -2.25
C SER A 62 11.89 -2.10 -1.52
N ILE A 63 13.05 -2.69 -1.79
CA ILE A 63 13.58 -3.80 -0.99
C ILE A 63 14.41 -3.19 0.14
N GLU A 64 14.02 -3.44 1.39
CA GLU A 64 14.78 -2.96 2.55
C GLU A 64 15.94 -3.90 2.87
N ARG A 65 15.65 -5.20 2.90
CA ARG A 65 16.59 -6.27 3.21
C ARG A 65 16.09 -7.60 2.67
N PRO A 66 16.94 -8.64 2.56
CA PRO A 66 16.50 -9.95 2.11
C PRO A 66 15.23 -10.43 2.81
N GLY A 67 14.19 -10.67 2.02
CA GLY A 67 12.90 -11.20 2.46
C GLY A 67 11.87 -10.15 2.88
N ILE A 68 12.24 -8.87 2.96
CA ILE A 68 11.37 -7.76 3.35
C ILE A 68 11.46 -6.61 2.33
N GLY A 69 10.32 -6.28 1.72
CA GLY A 69 10.12 -5.02 1.01
C GLY A 69 9.29 -4.03 1.84
N ARG A 70 9.35 -2.77 1.47
CA ARG A 70 8.55 -1.69 2.05
C ARG A 70 7.76 -0.97 0.97
N PHE A 71 6.44 -0.95 1.12
CA PHE A 71 5.56 -0.09 0.33
C PHE A 71 5.29 1.18 1.13
N LYS A 72 5.94 2.29 0.76
CA LYS A 72 5.76 3.57 1.46
C LYS A 72 4.54 4.27 0.91
N VAL A 73 3.48 4.36 1.70
CA VAL A 73 2.26 5.05 1.30
C VAL A 73 2.52 6.55 1.33
N GLN A 74 2.38 7.20 0.18
CA GLN A 74 2.56 8.65 0.02
C GLN A 74 1.28 9.35 -0.39
N GLU A 75 0.41 8.64 -1.11
CA GLU A 75 -0.88 9.14 -1.56
C GLU A 75 -2.01 8.23 -1.09
N LEU A 76 -3.10 8.85 -0.66
CA LEU A 76 -4.34 8.18 -0.35
C LEU A 76 -5.50 9.00 -0.89
N THR A 77 -6.39 8.35 -1.63
CA THR A 77 -7.54 8.98 -2.28
C THR A 77 -8.80 8.16 -2.02
N LEU A 78 -9.84 8.79 -1.49
CA LEU A 78 -11.15 8.17 -1.29
C LEU A 78 -12.16 8.86 -2.19
N ARG A 79 -12.85 8.10 -3.07
CA ARG A 79 -13.76 8.66 -4.08
C ARG A 79 -13.17 9.80 -4.94
N GLY A 80 -11.87 9.74 -5.23
CA GLY A 80 -11.17 10.81 -5.98
C GLY A 80 -10.72 12.00 -5.13
N ILE A 81 -11.05 12.05 -3.83
CA ILE A 81 -10.61 13.11 -2.91
C ILE A 81 -9.29 12.68 -2.24
N ALA A 82 -8.24 13.47 -2.45
CA ALA A 82 -6.92 13.20 -1.87
C ALA A 82 -6.85 13.63 -0.40
N PHE A 83 -6.24 12.79 0.45
CA PHE A 83 -5.99 13.12 1.85
C PHE A 83 -4.72 13.97 1.99
N PRO A 84 -4.67 14.89 2.96
CA PRO A 84 -3.46 15.62 3.29
C PRO A 84 -2.32 14.69 3.75
N GLY A 85 -1.09 14.97 3.34
CA GLY A 85 0.09 14.14 3.64
C GLY A 85 0.25 13.70 5.10
N PRO A 86 0.08 14.57 6.12
CA PRO A 86 0.16 14.16 7.53
C PRO A 86 -0.89 13.13 7.95
N VAL A 87 -2.05 13.13 7.28
CA VAL A 87 -3.15 12.19 7.54
C VAL A 87 -2.88 10.86 6.83
N VAL A 88 -2.20 10.88 5.68
CA VAL A 88 -1.87 9.67 4.91
C VAL A 88 -1.12 8.64 5.75
N ALA A 89 -0.07 9.03 6.47
CA ALA A 89 0.72 8.09 7.28
C ALA A 89 -0.11 7.46 8.42
N GLN A 90 -0.95 8.26 9.07
CA GLN A 90 -1.84 7.80 10.15
C GLN A 90 -2.89 6.82 9.63
N LEU A 91 -3.48 7.10 8.46
CA LEU A 91 -4.44 6.21 7.83
C LEU A 91 -3.76 4.93 7.35
N ALA A 92 -2.59 5.02 6.72
CA ALA A 92 -1.83 3.85 6.28
C ALA A 92 -1.52 2.89 7.44
N GLN A 93 -1.17 3.41 8.63
CA GLN A 93 -0.98 2.59 9.83
C GLN A 93 -2.24 1.83 10.21
N ARG A 94 -3.38 2.54 10.25
CA ARG A 94 -4.67 1.98 10.69
C ARG A 94 -5.27 0.97 9.71
N ILE A 95 -5.16 1.24 8.40
CA ILE A 95 -5.90 0.48 7.39
C ILE A 95 -5.03 -0.55 6.66
N ALA A 96 -3.72 -0.34 6.61
CA ALA A 96 -2.79 -1.18 5.84
C ALA A 96 -1.67 -1.79 6.70
N GLY A 97 -1.65 -1.54 8.01
CA GLY A 97 -0.62 -2.04 8.91
C GLY A 97 0.75 -1.43 8.66
N ALA A 98 0.78 -0.16 8.21
CA ALA A 98 2.03 0.56 8.05
C ALA A 98 2.72 0.83 9.39
N ASP A 99 4.04 1.03 9.36
CA ASP A 99 4.82 1.48 10.51
C ASP A 99 4.70 3.00 10.75
N SER A 100 5.43 3.52 11.75
CA SER A 100 5.45 4.96 12.09
C SER A 100 5.85 5.87 10.93
N THR A 101 6.52 5.33 9.90
CA THR A 101 6.96 6.07 8.71
C THR A 101 5.96 6.04 7.56
N GLY A 102 4.83 5.33 7.72
CA GLY A 102 3.84 5.10 6.67
C GLY A 102 4.23 4.00 5.69
N ALA A 103 5.20 3.15 6.05
CA ALA A 103 5.61 2.02 5.21
C ALA A 103 4.92 0.72 5.63
N VAL A 104 4.26 0.07 4.67
CA VAL A 104 3.67 -1.27 4.82
C VAL A 104 4.76 -2.32 4.52
N PRO A 105 5.13 -3.18 5.48
CA PRO A 105 6.08 -4.25 5.24
C PRO A 105 5.45 -5.34 4.38
N LEU A 106 6.19 -5.77 3.35
CA LEU A 106 5.76 -6.83 2.44
C LEU A 106 6.77 -7.97 2.45
N ARG A 107 6.27 -9.20 2.52
CA ARG A 107 7.10 -10.40 2.34
C ARG A 107 7.44 -10.59 0.85
N VAL A 108 8.73 -10.68 0.56
CA VAL A 108 9.27 -10.91 -0.78
C VAL A 108 10.24 -12.10 -0.75
N SER A 109 10.67 -12.59 -1.92
CA SER A 109 11.75 -13.58 -1.95
C SER A 109 13.04 -13.00 -1.35
N PRO A 110 13.76 -13.75 -0.49
CA PRO A 110 15.05 -13.31 0.04
C PRO A 110 16.15 -13.21 -1.03
N SER A 111 15.91 -13.73 -2.24
CA SER A 111 16.84 -13.57 -3.36
C SER A 111 16.84 -12.17 -3.98
N PHE A 112 15.80 -11.36 -3.74
CA PHE A 112 15.70 -10.02 -4.30
C PHE A 112 16.47 -9.03 -3.45
N THR A 113 17.25 -8.18 -4.12
CA THR A 113 18.06 -7.14 -3.49
C THR A 113 17.52 -5.75 -3.78
N ASP A 114 16.82 -5.59 -4.91
CA ASP A 114 16.24 -4.31 -5.30
C ASP A 114 15.08 -4.52 -6.28
N VAL A 115 14.30 -3.47 -6.52
CA VAL A 115 13.14 -3.46 -7.42
C VAL A 115 13.06 -2.13 -8.17
N ALA A 116 12.79 -2.20 -9.47
CA ALA A 116 12.38 -1.03 -10.25
C ALA A 116 10.96 -1.27 -10.81
N ILE A 117 10.14 -0.24 -10.76
CA ILE A 117 8.74 -0.30 -11.18
C ILE A 117 8.57 0.60 -12.38
N HIS A 118 8.01 0.03 -13.45
CA HIS A 118 7.65 0.73 -14.66
C HIS A 118 6.17 0.47 -14.98
N PRO A 119 5.50 1.35 -15.74
CA PRO A 119 4.10 1.17 -16.10
C PRO A 119 3.77 -0.17 -16.78
N THR A 120 4.73 -0.74 -17.50
CA THR A 120 4.57 -2.00 -18.24
C THR A 120 5.04 -3.23 -17.48
N GLY A 121 5.71 -3.08 -16.34
CA GLY A 121 6.26 -4.21 -15.61
C GLY A 121 7.15 -3.87 -14.42
N ILE A 122 7.56 -4.92 -13.70
CA ILE A 122 8.43 -4.81 -12.54
C ILE A 122 9.75 -5.54 -12.84
N VAL A 123 10.87 -4.86 -12.59
CA VAL A 123 12.21 -5.45 -12.65
C VAL A 123 12.64 -5.79 -11.24
N LEU A 124 12.99 -7.05 -11.01
CA LEU A 124 13.49 -7.54 -9.72
C LEU A 124 14.96 -7.86 -9.84
N TYR A 125 15.79 -7.13 -9.10
CA TYR A 125 17.22 -7.38 -9.05
C TYR A 125 17.51 -8.47 -8.02
N ARG A 126 18.37 -9.42 -8.39
CA ARG A 126 18.80 -10.50 -7.50
C ARG A 126 20.28 -10.36 -7.18
N THR A 127 20.67 -10.87 -6.01
CA THR A 127 22.09 -11.06 -5.73
C THR A 127 22.71 -12.03 -6.74
N LYS A 128 23.90 -11.72 -7.26
CA LYS A 128 24.68 -12.66 -8.05
C LYS A 128 25.09 -13.78 -7.10
N ARG A 129 24.61 -15.01 -7.35
CA ARG A 129 25.07 -16.20 -6.63
C ARG A 129 26.60 -16.25 -6.80
N GLY A 130 27.35 -15.98 -5.74
CA GLY A 130 28.78 -16.24 -5.73
C GLY A 130 28.97 -17.73 -5.96
N LYS A 131 29.71 -18.10 -7.01
CA LYS A 131 30.20 -19.48 -7.12
C LYS A 131 31.18 -19.65 -5.96
N SER A 132 30.75 -20.39 -4.94
CA SER A 132 31.70 -21.05 -4.03
C SER A 132 32.21 -22.32 -4.67
#